data_AF-A0A9C7VYH3-F1
#
_entry.id   AF-A0A9C7VYH3-F1
#
_cell.length_a   1.000
_cell.length_b   1.000
_cell.length_c   1.000
_cell.angle_alpha   90.00
_cell.angle_beta   90.00
_cell.angle_gamma   90.00
#
_symmetry.space_group_name_H-M   'P 1'
#
loop_
_entity.id
_entity.type
_entity.pdbx_description
1 polymer ?
#
loop_
_entity_poly.entity_id
_entity_poly.type
_entity_poly.pdbx_seq_one_letter_code
_entity_poly.pdbx_strand_id
1 'polypeptide(L)'
;MARLSNVDPAEVGKFDQLASRWWDPESEFRPLHEINPLRLEWINKLVPLAGKKVIDIGCGGGILSESMAALGADVTGIDMAPTPLQVAKLHLKETGLQVDYQQITAE
;
A
#
# COMPACT_ATOMS: atom_id res chain seq x y z
N MET A 1 14.75 18.55 22.53
CA MET A 1 15.38 17.93 21.35
C MET A 1 14.37 18.02 20.21
N ALA A 2 14.73 18.61 19.08
CA ALA A 2 13.85 18.58 17.91
C ALA A 2 13.73 17.10 17.47
N ARG A 3 12.51 16.59 17.37
CA ARG A 3 12.25 15.27 16.78
C ARG A 3 12.78 15.33 15.34
N LEU A 4 13.84 14.58 15.05
CA LEU A 4 14.24 14.35 13.67
C LEU A 4 13.07 13.60 13.01
N SER A 5 12.51 14.20 11.97
CA SER A 5 11.49 13.55 11.14
C SER A 5 12.17 12.40 10.40
N ASN A 6 11.69 11.16 10.56
CA ASN A 6 12.17 10.00 9.79
C ASN A 6 11.44 9.91 8.44
N VAL A 7 11.32 11.04 7.75
CA VAL A 7 10.62 11.18 6.48
C VAL A 7 11.47 12.06 5.58
N ASP A 8 11.74 11.61 4.36
CA ASP A 8 12.37 12.43 3.32
C ASP A 8 11.28 13.06 2.45
N PRO A 9 11.06 14.39 2.53
CA PRO A 9 10.03 15.06 1.73
C PRO A 9 10.25 14.97 0.22
N ALA A 10 11.50 14.83 -0.24
CA ALA A 10 11.80 14.72 -1.66
C ALA A 10 11.33 13.38 -2.23
N GLU A 11 11.53 12.28 -1.50
CA GLU A 11 11.03 10.97 -1.90
C GLU A 11 9.50 10.90 -1.84
N VAL A 12 8.87 11.50 -0.81
CA VAL A 12 7.40 11.63 -0.76
C VAL A 12 6.87 12.37 -2.01
N GLY A 13 7.48 13.50 -2.36
CA GLY A 13 7.08 14.30 -3.51
C GLY A 13 7.25 13.58 -4.85
N LYS A 14 8.23 12.68 -4.97
CA LYS A 14 8.43 11.84 -6.15
C LYS A 14 7.28 10.86 -6.35
N PHE A 15 6.83 10.16 -5.30
CA PHE A 15 5.72 9.22 -5.41
C PHE A 15 4.36 9.91 -5.59
N ASP A 16 4.17 11.09 -5.02
CA ASP A 16 2.98 11.92 -5.27
C ASP A 16 2.81 12.25 -6.76
N GLN A 17 3.89 12.58 -7.47
CA GLN A 17 3.85 12.90 -8.90
C GLN A 17 3.45 11.73 -9.79
N LEU A 18 3.72 10.49 -9.36
CA LEU A 18 3.42 9.27 -10.11
C LEU A 18 2.07 8.65 -9.73
N ALA A 19 1.39 9.21 -8.72
CA ALA A 19 0.26 8.56 -8.05
C ALA A 19 -0.90 8.15 -8.98
N SER A 20 -1.27 8.99 -9.94
CA SER A 20 -2.40 8.73 -10.84
C SER A 20 -2.25 7.49 -11.71
N ARG A 21 -1.02 6.97 -11.85
CA ARG A 21 -0.69 5.79 -12.65
C ARG A 21 -0.47 4.53 -11.83
N TRP A 22 -0.72 4.56 -10.51
CA TRP A 22 -0.38 3.45 -9.62
C TRP A 22 -1.01 2.11 -10.01
N TRP A 23 -2.24 2.14 -10.51
CA TRP A 23 -3.00 0.96 -10.93
C TRP A 23 -2.97 0.70 -12.44
N ASP A 24 -2.20 1.47 -13.21
CA ASP A 24 -1.90 1.17 -14.61
C ASP A 24 -0.82 0.07 -14.68
N PRO A 25 -1.13 -1.14 -15.19
CA PRO A 25 -0.20 -2.27 -15.23
C PRO A 25 0.98 -2.05 -16.19
N GLU A 26 0.94 -1.04 -17.05
CA GLU A 26 2.04 -0.67 -17.97
C GLU A 26 2.78 0.61 -17.53
N SER A 27 2.56 1.07 -16.30
CA SER A 27 3.22 2.25 -15.72
C SER A 27 4.60 1.98 -15.13
N GLU A 28 5.17 2.99 -14.50
CA GLU A 28 6.37 2.91 -13.65
C GLU A 28 6.21 1.87 -12.52
N PHE A 29 4.97 1.53 -12.14
CA PHE A 29 4.65 0.53 -11.12
C PHE A 29 4.40 -0.87 -11.69
N ARG A 30 4.52 -1.08 -13.01
CA ARG A 30 4.42 -2.40 -13.64
C ARG A 30 5.20 -3.50 -12.90
N PRO A 31 6.47 -3.29 -12.48
CA PRO A 31 7.19 -4.34 -11.73
C PRO A 31 6.51 -4.72 -10.41
N LEU A 32 5.82 -3.78 -9.74
CA LEU A 32 5.07 -4.07 -8.52
C LEU A 32 3.83 -4.93 -8.82
N HIS A 33 3.15 -4.70 -9.93
CA HIS A 33 2.03 -5.53 -10.37
C HIS A 33 2.50 -6.95 -10.71
N GLU A 34 3.58 -7.08 -11.48
CA GLU A 34 4.13 -8.37 -11.89
C GLU A 34 4.64 -9.20 -10.70
N ILE A 35 5.32 -8.57 -9.73
CA ILE A 35 5.85 -9.27 -8.56
C ILE A 35 4.76 -9.59 -7.52
N ASN A 36 3.61 -8.91 -7.56
CA ASN A 36 2.62 -8.97 -6.49
C ASN A 36 2.07 -10.37 -6.22
N PRO A 37 1.67 -11.18 -7.23
CA PRO A 37 1.19 -12.54 -6.99
C PRO A 37 2.22 -13.40 -6.26
N LEU A 38 3.50 -13.30 -6.66
CA LEU A 38 4.59 -14.09 -6.06
C LEU A 38 4.85 -13.71 -4.60
N ARG A 39 4.95 -12.42 -4.29
CA ARG A 39 5.18 -11.96 -2.90
C ARG A 39 3.97 -12.24 -2.00
N LEU A 40 2.74 -12.07 -2.51
CA LEU A 40 1.52 -12.37 -1.77
C LEU A 40 1.45 -13.85 -1.40
N GLU A 41 1.71 -14.73 -2.38
CA GLU A 41 1.73 -16.18 -2.14
C GLU A 41 2.81 -16.56 -1.13
N TRP A 42 4.01 -15.98 -1.24
CA TRP A 42 5.10 -16.22 -0.31
C TRP A 42 4.74 -15.80 1.12
N ILE A 43 4.17 -14.61 1.32
CA ILE A 43 3.68 -14.15 2.64
C ILE A 43 2.63 -15.13 3.18
N ASN A 44 1.62 -15.47 2.38
CA ASN A 44 0.50 -16.32 2.81
C ASN A 44 0.92 -17.77 3.12
N LYS A 45 1.99 -18.27 2.48
CA LYS A 45 2.60 -19.56 2.81
C LYS A 45 3.28 -19.57 4.18
N LEU A 46 3.95 -18.48 4.54
CA LEU A 46 4.62 -18.34 5.84
C LEU A 46 3.62 -18.08 6.96
N VAL A 47 2.65 -17.21 6.70
CA VAL A 47 1.59 -16.85 7.64
C VAL A 47 0.27 -16.75 6.87
N PRO A 48 -0.63 -17.75 7.00
CA PRO A 48 -1.95 -17.68 6.39
C PRO A 48 -2.71 -16.43 6.83
N LEU A 49 -3.09 -15.60 5.86
CA LEU A 49 -3.54 -14.22 6.08
C LEU A 49 -5.00 -14.11 6.52
N ALA A 50 -5.83 -15.10 6.20
CA ALA A 50 -7.26 -15.09 6.54
C ALA A 50 -7.48 -14.88 8.06
N GLY A 51 -8.23 -13.84 8.41
CA GLY A 51 -8.53 -13.45 9.79
C GLY A 51 -7.36 -12.85 10.58
N LYS A 52 -6.23 -12.54 9.93
CA LYS A 52 -5.09 -11.87 10.57
C LYS A 52 -5.24 -10.36 10.49
N LYS A 53 -4.75 -9.67 11.53
CA LYS A 53 -4.49 -8.24 11.48
C LYS A 53 -3.12 -7.99 10.88
N VAL A 54 -3.06 -7.16 9.85
CA VAL A 54 -1.86 -6.92 9.06
C VAL A 54 -1.64 -5.42 8.92
N ILE A 55 -0.39 -4.99 9.05
CA ILE A 55 0.03 -3.63 8.72
C ILE A 55 0.98 -3.65 7.52
N ASP A 56 0.69 -2.82 6.51
CA ASP A 56 1.52 -2.59 5.33
C ASP A 56 2.17 -1.20 5.43
N ILE A 57 3.48 -1.16 5.70
CA ILE A 57 4.23 0.08 5.94
C ILE A 57 4.83 0.56 4.62
N GLY A 58 4.48 1.77 4.19
CA GLY A 58 4.79 2.25 2.85
C GLY A 58 3.85 1.64 1.80
N CYS A 59 2.55 1.60 2.12
CA CYS A 59 1.56 0.91 1.29
C CYS A 59 1.33 1.60 -0.07
N GLY A 60 1.70 2.88 -0.20
CA GLY A 60 1.49 3.68 -1.40
C GLY A 60 0.05 3.60 -1.92
N GLY A 61 -0.09 3.28 -3.21
CA GLY A 61 -1.38 3.10 -3.88
C GLY A 61 -2.12 1.78 -3.58
N GLY A 62 -1.60 0.92 -2.70
CA GLY A 62 -2.40 -0.15 -2.10
C GLY A 62 -2.34 -1.53 -2.76
N ILE A 63 -1.44 -1.76 -3.73
CA ILE A 63 -1.37 -3.04 -4.49
C ILE A 63 -1.32 -4.27 -3.56
N LEU A 64 -0.38 -4.28 -2.62
CA LEU A 64 -0.22 -5.41 -1.71
C LEU A 64 -1.31 -5.42 -0.63
N SER A 65 -1.58 -4.27 -0.03
CA SER A 65 -2.64 -4.08 0.97
C SER A 65 -3.99 -4.66 0.52
N GLU A 66 -4.48 -4.27 -0.67
CA GLU A 66 -5.74 -4.79 -1.21
C GLU A 66 -5.67 -6.29 -1.51
N SER A 67 -4.54 -6.78 -1.98
CA SER A 67 -4.36 -8.21 -2.25
C SER A 67 -4.40 -9.06 -0.98
N MET A 68 -3.85 -8.55 0.13
CA MET A 68 -3.95 -9.22 1.44
C MET A 68 -5.39 -9.17 1.97
N ALA A 69 -6.10 -8.05 1.80
CA ALA A 69 -7.51 -7.94 2.17
C ALA A 69 -8.40 -8.89 1.38
N ALA A 70 -8.12 -9.08 0.08
CA ALA A 70 -8.82 -10.06 -0.77
C ALA A 70 -8.63 -11.51 -0.29
N LEU A 71 -7.55 -11.82 0.43
CA LEU A 71 -7.33 -13.11 1.11
C LEU A 71 -7.97 -13.20 2.50
N GLY A 72 -8.75 -12.18 2.90
CA GLY A 72 -9.49 -12.15 4.15
C GLY A 72 -8.70 -11.63 5.36
N ALA A 73 -7.59 -10.91 5.14
CA ALA A 73 -6.92 -10.18 6.22
C ALA A 73 -7.66 -8.88 6.58
N ASP A 74 -7.55 -8.48 7.84
CA ASP A 74 -7.90 -7.14 8.35
C ASP A 74 -6.67 -6.25 8.21
N VAL A 75 -6.64 -5.42 7.16
CA VAL A 75 -5.43 -4.71 6.72
C VAL A 75 -5.50 -3.22 7.06
N THR A 76 -4.44 -2.72 7.69
CA THR A 76 -4.13 -1.29 7.78
C THR A 76 -2.95 -0.97 6.87
N GLY A 77 -3.12 -0.05 5.93
CA GLY A 77 -2.02 0.47 5.11
C GLY A 77 -1.60 1.85 5.61
N ILE A 78 -0.31 2.07 5.81
CA ILE A 78 0.22 3.38 6.20
C ILE A 78 1.22 3.90 5.18
N ASP A 79 1.15 5.19 4.88
CA ASP A 79 2.12 5.88 4.02
C ASP A 79 2.20 7.37 4.39
N MET A 80 3.29 8.04 4.04
CA MET A 80 3.41 9.49 4.22
C MET A 80 2.97 10.28 2.99
N ALA A 81 2.93 9.66 1.81
CA ALA A 81 2.53 10.28 0.55
C ALA A 81 0.99 10.38 0.45
N PRO A 82 0.41 11.59 0.51
CA PRO A 82 -1.04 11.77 0.55
C PRO A 82 -1.74 11.37 -0.76
N THR A 83 -1.10 11.56 -1.92
CA THR A 83 -1.73 11.30 -3.22
C THR A 83 -1.84 9.80 -3.51
N PRO A 84 -0.79 8.98 -3.29
CA PRO A 84 -0.91 7.52 -3.36
C PRO A 84 -2.00 6.97 -2.43
N LEU A 85 -2.11 7.46 -1.20
CA LEU A 85 -3.18 7.04 -0.29
C LEU A 85 -4.59 7.39 -0.81
N GLN A 86 -4.75 8.52 -1.48
CA GLN A 86 -6.03 8.88 -2.13
C GLN A 86 -6.34 7.93 -3.28
N VAL A 87 -5.34 7.57 -4.09
CA VAL A 87 -5.48 6.60 -5.19
C VAL A 87 -5.87 5.23 -4.64
N ALA A 88 -5.23 4.77 -3.55
CA ALA A 88 -5.59 3.53 -2.87
C ALA A 88 -7.05 3.55 -2.38
N LYS A 89 -7.46 4.63 -1.70
CA LYS A 89 -8.84 4.82 -1.22
C LYS A 89 -9.87 4.89 -2.35
N LEU A 90 -9.50 5.44 -3.51
CA LEU A 90 -10.36 5.47 -4.68
C LEU A 90 -10.53 4.07 -5.25
N HIS A 91 -9.44 3.32 -5.40
CA HIS A 91 -9.47 1.96 -5.96
C HIS A 91 -10.28 0.99 -5.08
N LEU A 92 -10.28 1.15 -3.75
CA LEU A 92 -11.20 0.41 -2.87
C LEU A 92 -12.68 0.58 -3.23
N LYS A 93 -13.08 1.75 -3.74
CA LYS A 93 -14.47 1.98 -4.16
C LYS A 93 -14.83 1.19 -5.42
N GLU A 94 -13.82 0.90 -6.25
CA GLU A 94 -13.97 0.12 -7.48
C GLU A 94 -13.96 -1.38 -7.17
N THR A 95 -13.08 -1.83 -6.25
CA THR A 95 -12.93 -3.25 -5.90
C THR A 95 -13.93 -3.73 -4.85
N GLY A 96 -14.48 -2.84 -4.02
CA GLY A 96 -15.35 -3.19 -2.90
C GLY A 96 -14.62 -3.83 -1.71
N LEU A 97 -13.29 -3.82 -1.73
CA LEU A 97 -12.46 -4.31 -0.63
C LEU A 97 -12.47 -3.33 0.55
N GLN A 98 -12.01 -3.80 1.71
CA GLN A 98 -11.88 -2.99 2.91
C GLN A 98 -10.42 -3.02 3.38
N VAL A 99 -9.80 -1.83 3.37
CA VAL A 99 -8.47 -1.57 3.94
C VAL A 99 -8.52 -0.23 4.65
N ASP A 100 -7.95 -0.15 5.85
CA ASP A 100 -7.81 1.11 6.59
C ASP A 100 -6.52 1.83 6.18
N TYR A 101 -6.65 2.86 5.35
CA TYR A 101 -5.50 3.65 4.86
C TYR A 101 -5.28 4.93 5.67
N GLN A 102 -4.11 5.06 6.29
CA GLN A 102 -3.76 6.17 7.19
C GLN A 102 -2.49 6.89 6.73
N GLN A 103 -2.48 8.22 6.88
CA GLN A 103 -1.28 9.03 6.61
C GLN A 103 -0.49 9.25 7.90
N ILE A 104 0.35 8.28 8.27
CA ILE A 104 1.14 8.29 9.51
C ILE A 104 2.51 7.63 9.32
N THR A 105 3.45 7.94 10.22
CA THR A 105 4.72 7.22 10.35
C THR A 105 4.53 5.90 11.08
N ALA A 106 5.52 5.01 10.99
CA ALA A 106 5.51 3.75 11.73
C ALA A 106 5.86 3.92 13.22
N GLU A 107 6.62 4.97 13.56
CA GLU A 107 7.12 5.29 14.91
C GLU A 107 6.19 6.19 15.75
#